data_AF-A0A7X9PPA9-F1
#
_entry.id   AF-A0A7X9PPA9-F1
#
_cell.length_a   1.000
_cell.length_b   1.000
_cell.length_c   1.000
_cell.angle_alpha   90.00
_cell.angle_beta   90.00
_cell.angle_gamma   90.00
#
_symmetry.space_group_name_H-M   'P 1'
#
loop_
_entity.id
_entity.type
_entity.pdbx_description
1 polymer ?
#
loop_
_entity_poly.entity_id
_entity_poly.type
_entity_poly.pdbx_seq_one_letter_code
_entity_poly.pdbx_strand_id
1 'polypeptide(L)'
;PGLLTEAIGAGRVAASAIDGILKGRTDTYDNLPVIDFARIKTQYFDGRESNISDIKTCAARCASCGACRDCGLCEIVCPQQAISRRALGEEAYEYVVDDELCIGCGFCAGACPTGVWYMVENKPLE
;
A
#
# COMPACT_ATOMS: atom_id res chain seq x y z
N PRO A 1 -20.29 -12.13 24.56
CA PRO A 1 -20.62 -13.34 23.76
C PRO A 1 -20.19 -13.13 22.30
N GLY A 2 -19.29 -13.97 21.78
CA GLY A 2 -18.83 -13.89 20.39
C GLY A 2 -19.53 -14.90 19.49
N LEU A 3 -19.57 -14.62 18.18
CA LEU A 3 -20.12 -15.50 17.15
C LEU A 3 -19.14 -16.65 16.85
N LEU A 4 -19.66 -17.80 16.40
CA LEU A 4 -18.82 -18.92 15.93
C LEU A 4 -17.83 -18.48 14.84
N THR A 5 -18.28 -17.58 13.95
CA THR A 5 -17.45 -17.02 12.88
C THR A 5 -16.28 -16.19 13.41
N GLU A 6 -16.45 -15.50 14.54
CA GLU A 6 -15.38 -14.75 15.18
C GLU A 6 -14.31 -15.68 15.78
N ALA A 7 -14.73 -16.80 16.38
CA ALA A 7 -13.79 -17.80 16.90
C ALA A 7 -12.96 -18.45 15.77
N ILE A 8 -13.58 -18.74 14.63
CA ILE A 8 -12.88 -19.26 13.44
C ILE A 8 -11.90 -18.21 12.89
N GLY A 9 -12.32 -16.95 12.80
CA GLY A 9 -11.46 -15.84 12.38
C GLY A 9 -10.26 -15.68 13.31
N ALA A 10 -10.49 -15.62 14.62
CA ALA A 10 -9.44 -15.48 15.63
C ALA A 10 -8.43 -16.65 15.58
N GLY A 11 -8.89 -17.88 15.37
CA GLY A 11 -8.02 -19.04 15.19
C GLY A 11 -7.10 -18.93 13.96
N ARG A 12 -7.63 -18.42 12.84
CA ARG A 12 -6.83 -18.14 11.64
C ARG A 12 -5.76 -17.08 11.89
N VAL A 13 -6.14 -15.95 12.49
CA VAL A 13 -5.21 -14.85 12.81
C VAL A 13 -4.10 -15.35 13.74
N ALA A 14 -4.45 -16.11 14.78
CA ALA A 14 -3.47 -16.70 15.70
C ALA A 14 -2.50 -17.64 14.98
N ALA A 15 -2.99 -18.51 14.10
CA ALA A 15 -2.14 -19.42 13.32
C ALA A 15 -1.19 -18.65 12.39
N SER A 16 -1.68 -17.62 11.69
CA SER A 16 -0.86 -16.78 10.82
C SER A 16 0.20 -15.98 11.59
N ALA A 17 -0.13 -15.49 12.79
CA ALA A 17 0.82 -14.82 13.67
C ALA A 17 1.94 -15.77 14.14
N ILE A 18 1.59 -17.01 14.53
CA ILE A 18 2.57 -18.03 14.91
C ILE A 18 3.50 -18.36 13.73
N ASP A 19 2.95 -18.58 12.53
CA ASP A 19 3.76 -18.83 11.32
C ASP A 19 4.70 -17.65 11.00
N GLY A 20 4.20 -16.42 11.13
CA GLY A 20 4.99 -15.20 10.98
C GLY A 20 6.18 -15.16 11.93
N ILE A 21 5.93 -15.37 13.23
CA ILE A 21 6.98 -15.41 14.27
C ILE A 21 8.02 -16.48 13.94
N LEU A 22 7.60 -17.68 13.54
CA LEU A 22 8.50 -18.78 13.19
C LEU A 22 9.37 -18.46 11.95
N LYS A 23 8.85 -17.66 11.02
CA LYS A 23 9.56 -17.20 9.82
C LYS A 23 10.31 -15.87 10.03
N GLY A 24 10.32 -15.32 11.24
CA GLY A 24 10.95 -14.03 11.54
C GLY A 24 10.21 -12.83 10.92
N ARG A 25 8.94 -12.97 10.55
CA ARG A 25 8.07 -11.89 10.06
C ARG A 25 7.25 -11.34 11.22
N THR A 26 7.34 -10.03 11.48
CA THR A 26 6.55 -9.36 12.53
C THR A 26 5.24 -8.77 12.03
N ASP A 27 5.10 -8.61 10.71
CA ASP A 27 3.99 -7.89 10.12
C ASP A 27 2.85 -8.85 9.76
N THR A 28 1.68 -8.63 10.36
CA THR A 28 0.45 -9.34 10.01
C THR A 28 -0.45 -8.39 9.24
N TYR A 29 -0.85 -8.79 8.02
CA TYR A 29 -1.74 -8.02 7.15
C TYR A 29 -3.07 -7.64 7.84
N ASP A 30 -3.45 -8.42 8.86
CA ASP A 30 -4.68 -8.28 9.63
C ASP A 30 -4.70 -7.07 10.60
N ASN A 31 -3.55 -6.41 10.84
CA ASN A 31 -3.45 -5.27 11.75
C ASN A 31 -3.07 -3.95 11.05
N LEU A 32 -3.13 -3.90 9.71
CA LEU A 32 -2.89 -2.65 9.00
C LEU A 32 -3.99 -1.63 9.36
N PRO A 33 -3.63 -0.41 9.78
CA PRO A 33 -4.62 0.62 10.04
C PRO A 33 -5.42 0.90 8.76
N VAL A 34 -6.72 1.18 8.93
CA VAL A 34 -7.56 1.58 7.79
C VAL A 34 -6.98 2.84 7.18
N ILE A 35 -6.71 2.81 5.88
CA ILE A 35 -6.25 4.00 5.16
C ILE A 35 -7.36 5.06 5.16
N ASP A 36 -6.97 6.32 5.26
CA ASP A 36 -7.89 7.42 5.02
C ASP A 36 -8.38 7.36 3.56
N PHE A 37 -9.69 7.09 3.39
CA PHE A 37 -10.33 6.95 2.08
C PHE A 37 -10.18 8.21 1.21
N ALA A 38 -9.97 9.39 1.79
CA ALA A 38 -9.71 10.62 1.02
C ALA A 38 -8.41 10.57 0.21
N ARG A 39 -7.47 9.69 0.59
CA ARG A 39 -6.20 9.48 -0.10
C ARG A 39 -6.35 8.61 -1.35
N ILE A 40 -7.44 7.85 -1.48
CA ILE A 40 -7.66 6.95 -2.61
C ILE A 40 -8.21 7.74 -3.81
N LYS A 41 -7.57 7.58 -4.98
CA LYS A 41 -7.94 8.30 -6.21
C LYS A 41 -8.64 7.35 -7.17
N THR A 42 -9.97 7.39 -7.15
CA THR A 42 -10.84 6.53 -7.96
C THR A 42 -10.79 6.85 -9.45
N GLN A 43 -10.26 8.01 -9.85
CA GLN A 43 -10.09 8.39 -11.26
C GLN A 43 -9.19 7.42 -12.04
N TYR A 44 -8.29 6.71 -11.35
CA TYR A 44 -7.41 5.70 -11.94
C TYR A 44 -8.01 4.29 -11.92
N PHE A 45 -9.27 4.15 -11.46
CA PHE A 45 -9.97 2.88 -11.37
C PHE A 45 -11.08 2.80 -12.42
N ASP A 46 -10.83 2.05 -13.49
CA ASP A 46 -11.88 1.72 -14.46
C ASP A 46 -12.62 0.45 -14.04
N GLY A 47 -13.80 0.63 -13.45
CA GLY A 47 -14.68 -0.47 -13.05
C GLY A 47 -15.33 -1.22 -14.22
N ARG A 48 -15.18 -0.75 -15.47
CA ARG A 48 -15.77 -1.37 -16.67
C ARG A 48 -14.84 -2.39 -17.32
N GLU A 49 -13.61 -2.52 -16.83
CA GLU A 49 -12.63 -3.45 -17.37
C GLU A 49 -13.10 -4.90 -17.12
N SER A 50 -13.61 -5.53 -18.19
CA SER A 50 -14.30 -6.82 -18.18
C SER A 50 -13.37 -8.01 -18.43
N ASN A 51 -12.12 -7.76 -18.83
CA ASN A 51 -11.14 -8.80 -19.14
C ASN A 51 -10.40 -9.25 -17.87
N ILE A 52 -11.15 -9.73 -16.88
CA ILE A 52 -10.60 -10.29 -15.66
C ILE A 52 -10.52 -11.81 -15.86
N SER A 53 -9.30 -12.33 -16.05
CA SER A 53 -9.05 -13.76 -16.25
C SER A 53 -9.31 -14.59 -15.00
N ASP A 54 -9.03 -14.01 -13.82
CA ASP A 54 -9.18 -14.70 -12.54
C ASP A 54 -9.38 -13.75 -11.35
N ILE A 55 -9.72 -14.34 -10.20
CA ILE A 55 -10.00 -13.61 -8.95
C ILE A 55 -8.76 -12.87 -8.42
N LYS A 56 -7.55 -13.38 -8.65
CA LYS A 56 -6.31 -12.74 -8.18
C LYS A 56 -6.05 -11.46 -8.97
N THR A 57 -6.25 -11.47 -10.28
CA THR A 57 -6.16 -10.27 -11.13
C THR A 57 -7.18 -9.21 -10.72
N CYS A 58 -8.41 -9.63 -10.37
CA CYS A 58 -9.41 -8.72 -9.82
C CYS A 58 -8.93 -8.07 -8.51
N ALA A 59 -8.39 -8.88 -7.59
CA ALA A 59 -7.94 -8.42 -6.28
C ALA A 59 -6.75 -7.46 -6.38
N ALA A 60 -5.80 -7.69 -7.30
CA ALA A 60 -4.62 -6.84 -7.51
C ALA A 60 -4.97 -5.40 -7.95
N ARG A 61 -6.18 -5.17 -8.48
CA ARG A 61 -6.66 -3.85 -8.90
C ARG A 61 -7.33 -3.07 -7.76
N CYS A 62 -7.55 -3.69 -6.61
CA CYS A 62 -8.18 -3.06 -5.45
C CYS A 62 -7.42 -1.79 -5.04
N ALA A 63 -8.12 -0.67 -4.98
CA ALA A 63 -7.58 0.59 -4.47
C ALA A 63 -7.88 0.82 -2.99
N SER A 64 -8.74 -0.02 -2.38
CA SER A 64 -9.32 0.22 -1.06
C SER A 64 -8.41 -0.11 0.11
N CYS A 65 -7.50 -1.08 -0.02
CA CYS A 65 -6.64 -1.49 1.09
C CYS A 65 -5.39 -0.59 1.25
N GLY A 66 -5.21 0.41 0.38
CA GLY A 66 -4.07 1.33 0.45
C GLY A 66 -2.72 0.71 0.11
N ALA A 67 -2.67 -0.56 -0.28
CA ALA A 67 -1.43 -1.24 -0.65
C ALA A 67 -0.83 -0.66 -1.93
N CYS A 68 0.49 -0.63 -2.02
CA CYS A 68 1.17 -0.32 -3.27
C CYS A 68 0.83 -1.38 -4.33
N ARG A 69 0.66 -0.96 -5.58
CA ARG A 69 0.34 -1.85 -6.73
C ARG A 69 1.51 -1.98 -7.70
N ASP A 70 2.70 -1.54 -7.31
CA ASP A 70 3.91 -1.56 -8.13
C ASP A 70 3.76 -0.87 -9.51
N CYS A 71 2.95 0.19 -9.59
CA CYS A 71 2.57 0.79 -10.87
C CYS A 71 3.60 1.78 -11.46
N GLY A 72 4.67 2.12 -10.74
CA GLY A 72 5.72 3.05 -11.19
C GLY A 72 5.31 4.52 -11.34
N LEU A 73 4.03 4.87 -11.17
CA LEU A 73 3.54 6.24 -11.43
C LEU A 73 4.25 7.31 -10.59
N CYS A 74 4.64 6.98 -9.36
CA CYS A 74 5.36 7.90 -8.47
C CYS A 74 6.80 8.20 -8.93
N GLU A 75 7.46 7.26 -9.61
CA GLU A 75 8.78 7.48 -10.23
C GLU A 75 8.63 8.42 -11.44
N ILE A 76 7.64 8.15 -12.29
CA ILE A 76 7.40 8.90 -13.54
C ILE A 76 7.00 10.36 -13.24
N VAL A 77 6.11 10.57 -12.25
CA VAL A 77 5.58 11.91 -11.96
C VAL A 77 6.56 12.79 -11.16
N CYS A 78 7.61 12.20 -10.56
CA CYS A 78 8.54 12.96 -9.75
C CYS A 78 9.46 13.83 -10.64
N PRO A 79 9.36 15.17 -10.59
CA PRO A 79 10.15 16.04 -11.47
C PRO A 79 11.66 16.00 -11.15
N GLN A 80 12.02 15.62 -9.94
CA GLN A 80 13.41 15.49 -9.49
C GLN A 80 13.94 14.06 -9.56
N GLN A 81 13.11 13.10 -10.01
CA GLN A 81 13.45 11.67 -10.01
C GLN A 81 13.93 11.17 -8.63
N ALA A 82 13.35 11.75 -7.56
CA ALA A 82 13.70 11.44 -6.18
C ALA A 82 13.14 10.10 -5.69
N ILE A 83 12.24 9.45 -6.44
CA ILE A 83 11.60 8.19 -6.05
C ILE A 83 12.17 7.07 -6.90
N SER A 84 12.56 5.95 -6.26
CA SER A 84 13.06 4.75 -6.93
C SER A 84 12.46 3.47 -6.36
N ARG A 85 12.16 2.51 -7.24
CA ARG A 85 11.78 1.15 -6.85
C ARG A 85 13.00 0.31 -6.48
N ARG A 86 12.98 -0.37 -5.33
CA ARG A 86 14.01 -1.34 -4.91
C ARG A 86 13.41 -2.73 -4.74
N ALA A 87 14.16 -3.75 -5.17
CA ALA A 87 13.78 -5.14 -4.97
C ALA A 87 14.32 -5.62 -3.61
N LEU A 88 13.48 -6.30 -2.83
CA LEU A 88 13.82 -6.84 -1.51
C LEU A 88 14.05 -8.37 -1.51
N GLY A 89 13.93 -9.02 -2.68
CA GLY A 89 13.99 -10.49 -2.83
C GLY A 89 12.61 -11.13 -2.77
N GLU A 90 12.48 -12.41 -3.18
CA GLU A 90 11.21 -13.18 -3.18
C GLU A 90 9.97 -12.40 -3.67
N GLU A 91 10.12 -11.66 -4.77
CA GLU A 91 9.08 -10.79 -5.37
C GLU A 91 8.67 -9.55 -4.54
N ALA A 92 9.25 -9.35 -3.36
CA ALA A 92 9.02 -8.16 -2.55
C ALA A 92 9.74 -6.92 -3.11
N TYR A 93 9.13 -5.76 -2.89
CA TYR A 93 9.62 -4.49 -3.38
C TYR A 93 9.26 -3.36 -2.42
N GLU A 94 10.01 -2.26 -2.52
CA GLU A 94 9.70 -0.99 -1.87
C GLU A 94 9.92 0.17 -2.83
N TYR A 95 9.30 1.31 -2.53
CA TYR A 95 9.60 2.57 -3.20
C TYR A 95 10.21 3.50 -2.16
N VAL A 96 11.36 4.07 -2.48
CA VAL A 96 12.14 4.90 -1.55
C VAL A 96 12.29 6.30 -2.12
N VAL A 97 12.15 7.30 -1.27
CA VAL A 97 12.41 8.71 -1.57
C VAL A 97 13.85 9.05 -1.19
N ASP A 98 14.56 9.74 -2.07
CA ASP A 98 15.81 10.42 -1.79
C ASP A 98 15.50 11.84 -1.28
N ASP A 99 15.75 12.06 0.01
CA ASP A 99 15.44 13.33 0.69
C ASP A 99 16.30 14.50 0.17
N GLU A 100 17.48 14.23 -0.39
CA GLU A 100 18.36 15.26 -0.95
C GLU A 100 17.84 15.79 -2.29
N LEU A 101 17.06 14.98 -3.01
CA LEU A 101 16.41 15.34 -4.28
C LEU A 101 14.96 15.81 -4.10
N CYS A 102 14.32 15.44 -2.98
CA CYS A 102 12.92 15.72 -2.74
C CYS A 102 12.68 17.21 -2.42
N ILE A 103 11.98 17.89 -3.32
CA ILE A 103 11.61 19.32 -3.15
C ILE A 103 10.23 19.52 -2.50
N GLY A 104 9.60 18.48 -1.98
CA GLY A 104 8.30 18.60 -1.28
C GLY A 104 7.10 19.02 -2.14
N CYS A 105 7.17 18.86 -3.47
CA CYS A 105 6.11 19.34 -4.39
C CYS A 105 4.76 18.58 -4.29
N GLY A 106 4.75 17.36 -3.74
CA GLY A 106 3.53 16.59 -3.52
C GLY A 106 2.90 15.89 -4.73
N PHE A 107 3.53 15.92 -5.92
CA PHE A 107 2.98 15.23 -7.10
C PHE A 107 2.81 13.72 -6.91
N CYS A 108 3.74 13.06 -6.22
CA CYS A 108 3.63 11.63 -5.89
C CYS A 108 2.40 11.33 -5.02
N ALA A 109 2.11 12.18 -4.03
CA ALA A 109 0.92 12.09 -3.18
C ALA A 109 -0.38 12.37 -3.96
N GLY A 110 -0.35 13.31 -4.90
CA GLY A 110 -1.50 13.61 -5.76
C GLY A 110 -1.81 12.50 -6.77
N ALA A 111 -0.78 11.85 -7.32
CA ALA A 111 -0.92 10.86 -8.38
C ALA A 111 -1.13 9.43 -7.89
N CYS A 112 -0.68 9.08 -6.67
CA CYS A 112 -0.75 7.71 -6.17
C CYS A 112 -2.22 7.22 -6.06
N PRO A 113 -2.65 6.21 -6.84
CA PRO A 113 -4.05 5.80 -6.85
C PRO A 113 -4.53 5.19 -5.53
N THR A 114 -3.63 4.48 -4.87
CA THR A 114 -3.88 3.81 -3.58
C THR A 114 -3.48 4.67 -2.39
N GLY A 115 -3.05 5.91 -2.63
CA GLY A 115 -2.78 6.87 -1.57
C GLY A 115 -1.61 6.51 -0.67
N VAL A 116 -0.63 5.71 -1.11
CA VAL A 116 0.57 5.32 -0.33
C VAL A 116 1.36 6.56 0.12
N TRP A 117 1.58 7.49 -0.81
CA TRP A 117 2.25 8.77 -0.55
C TRP A 117 1.29 9.80 0.04
N TYR A 118 1.77 10.57 1.02
CA TYR A 118 1.04 11.67 1.63
C TYR A 118 2.00 12.76 2.08
N MET A 119 1.52 14.00 2.13
CA MET A 119 2.30 15.14 2.61
C MET A 119 1.95 15.39 4.07
N VAL A 120 2.96 15.79 4.84
CA VAL A 120 2.79 16.23 6.23
C VAL A 120 3.24 17.68 6.31
N GLU A 121 2.54 18.49 7.08
CA GLU A 121 2.97 19.87 7.33
C GLU A 121 4.32 19.86 8.06
N ASN A 122 5.22 20.75 7.64
CA ASN A 122 6.48 20.93 8.34
C ASN A 122 6.21 21.41 9.77
N LYS A 123 6.93 20.82 10.73
CA LYS A 123 6.94 21.35 12.08
C LYS A 123 7.51 22.77 12.05
N PRO A 124 6.87 23.74 12.72
CA PRO A 124 7.43 25.08 12.84
C PRO A 124 8.85 25.03 13.41
N LEU A 125 9.74 25.87 12.88
CA LEU A 125 11.04 26.13 13.48
C LEU A 125 10.80 27.09 14.66
N GLU A 126 10.42 26.55 15.82
CA GLU A 126 10.52 27.29 17.10
C GLU A 126 11.98 27.35 17.57
#